data_AF-A0A212SS85-F1
#
_entry.id   AF-A0A212SS85-F1
#
_cell.length_a   1.000
_cell.length_b   1.000
_cell.length_c   1.000
_cell.angle_alpha   90.00
_cell.angle_beta   90.00
_cell.angle_gamma   90.00
#
_symmetry.space_group_name_H-M   'P 1'
#
loop_
_entity.id
_entity.type
_entity.pdbx_description
1 polymer ?
#
loop_
_entity_poly.entity_id
_entity_poly.type
_entity_poly.pdbx_seq_one_letter_code
_entity_poly.pdbx_strand_id
1 'polypeptide(L)' 'MSRTVIDLDDELLADVAQALGTGTKKETVNTALREVLDNRRRALALTRLRAAAGEGAFDLDVFEDKRDYRR' A
#
# COMPACT_ATOMS: atom_id res chain seq x y z
N MET A 1 -19.76 5.93 -12.79
CA MET A 1 -18.57 6.70 -13.24
C MET A 1 -19.08 7.96 -13.90
N SER A 2 -18.74 9.14 -13.39
CA SER A 2 -18.99 10.42 -14.06
C SER A 2 -17.95 10.65 -15.15
N ARG A 3 -18.32 11.39 -16.20
CA ARG A 3 -17.39 11.79 -17.26
C ARG A 3 -16.77 13.14 -16.87
N THR A 4 -15.46 13.17 -16.75
CA THR A 4 -14.68 14.38 -16.47
C THR A 4 -13.69 14.57 -17.62
N VAL A 5 -13.56 15.80 -18.10
CA VAL A 5 -12.54 16.19 -19.09
C VAL A 5 -11.43 16.90 -18.33
N ILE A 6 -10.23 16.35 -18.39
CA ILE A 6 -9.01 16.89 -17.79
C ILE A 6 -7.87 16.74 -18.79
N ASP A 7 -6.95 17.69 -18.78
CA ASP A 7 -5.68 17.56 -19.49
C ASP A 7 -4.72 16.71 -18.64
N LEU A 8 -4.04 15.78 -19.30
CA LEU A 8 -3.09 14.86 -18.68
C LEU A 8 -1.80 14.89 -19.48
N ASP A 9 -0.68 14.79 -18.77
CA ASP A 9 0.61 14.54 -19.39
C ASP A 9 0.63 13.11 -19.95
N ASP A 10 0.76 13.00 -21.27
CA ASP A 10 0.71 11.73 -22.00
C ASP A 10 1.97 10.88 -21.76
N GLU A 11 3.12 11.49 -21.50
CA GLU A 11 4.35 10.76 -21.17
C GLU A 11 4.23 10.14 -19.78
N LEU A 12 3.81 10.94 -18.79
CA LEU A 12 3.56 10.44 -17.44
C LEU A 12 2.50 9.33 -17.43
N LEU A 13 1.44 9.49 -18.21
CA LEU A 13 0.39 8.48 -18.31
C LEU A 13 0.90 7.17 -18.91
N ALA A 14 1.80 7.23 -19.88
CA ALA A 14 2.43 6.04 -20.46
C ALA A 14 3.32 5.32 -19.45
N ASP A 15 4.15 6.05 -18.71
CA ASP A 15 5.02 5.49 -17.67
C ASP A 15 4.20 4.80 -16.56
N VAL A 16 3.13 5.46 -16.11
CA VAL A 16 2.24 4.89 -15.10
C VAL A 16 1.48 3.69 -15.66
N ALA A 17 1.06 3.73 -16.93
CA ALA A 17 0.39 2.60 -17.57
C ALA A 17 1.29 1.36 -17.63
N GLN A 18 2.58 1.56 -17.96
CA GLN A 18 3.58 0.51 -17.95
C GLN A 18 3.83 -0.02 -16.52
N ALA A 19 4.00 0.87 -15.54
CA ALA A 19 4.23 0.49 -14.15
C ALA A 19 3.04 -0.29 -13.55
N LEU A 20 1.81 0.05 -13.93
CA LEU A 20 0.59 -0.59 -13.45
C LEU A 20 0.12 -1.77 -14.34
N GLY A 21 0.75 -2.00 -15.49
CA GLY A 21 0.36 -3.04 -16.44
C GLY A 21 -1.04 -2.84 -17.04
N THR A 22 -1.47 -1.59 -17.21
CA THR A 22 -2.82 -1.24 -17.68
C THR A 22 -2.85 -0.93 -19.17
N GLY A 23 -3.95 -1.24 -19.85
CA GLY A 23 -4.05 -1.12 -21.31
C GLY A 23 -4.75 0.15 -21.81
N THR A 24 -5.47 0.88 -20.94
CA THR A 24 -6.22 2.08 -21.36
C THR A 24 -5.99 3.25 -20.41
N LYS A 25 -5.98 4.48 -20.95
CA LYS A 25 -5.87 5.73 -20.17
C LYS A 25 -6.83 5.76 -18.96
N LYS A 26 -8.09 5.35 -19.18
CA LYS A 26 -9.10 5.27 -18.12
C LYS A 26 -8.72 4.26 -17.04
N GLU A 27 -8.27 3.07 -17.44
CA GLU A 27 -7.86 2.03 -16.50
C GLU A 27 -6.66 2.49 -15.67
N THR A 28 -5.64 3.05 -16.32
CA THR A 28 -4.45 3.62 -15.68
C THR A 28 -4.82 4.63 -14.61
N VAL A 29 -5.66 5.62 -14.94
CA VAL A 29 -6.08 6.66 -13.99
C VAL A 29 -6.85 6.06 -12.80
N ASN A 30 -7.80 5.16 -13.05
CA ASN A 30 -8.59 4.57 -11.96
C ASN A 30 -7.74 3.68 -11.05
N THR A 31 -6.81 2.92 -11.63
CA THR A 31 -5.90 2.06 -10.87
C THR A 31 -4.89 2.89 -10.08
N ALA A 32 -4.33 3.94 -10.67
CA ALA A 32 -3.44 4.88 -9.97
C ALA A 32 -4.13 5.54 -8.77
N LEU A 33 -5.37 6.01 -8.92
CA LEU A 33 -6.14 6.61 -7.83
C LEU A 33 -6.38 5.63 -6.67
N ARG A 34 -6.63 4.34 -6.96
CA ARG A 34 -6.77 3.30 -5.93
C ARG A 34 -5.43 3.05 -5.24
N GLU A 35 -4.34 2.92 -6.00
CA GLU A 35 -3.01 2.69 -5.43
C GLU A 35 -2.55 3.81 -4.51
N VAL A 36 -2.86 5.08 -4.82
CA VAL A 36 -2.56 6.20 -3.90
C VAL A 36 -3.28 6.04 -2.57
N LEU A 37 -4.56 5.67 -2.59
CA LEU A 37 -5.34 5.45 -1.37
C LEU A 37 -4.80 4.27 -0.57
N ASP A 38 -4.47 3.17 -1.24
CA ASP A 38 -3.97 1.97 -0.58
C ASP A 38 -2.54 2.16 -0.06
N ASN A 39 -1.69 2.92 -0.75
CA ASN A 39 -0.40 3.35 -0.23
C ASN A 39 -0.57 4.19 1.04
N ARG A 40 -1.48 5.18 1.03
CA ARG A 40 -1.76 5.98 2.23
C ARG A 40 -2.28 5.14 3.40
N ARG A 41 -3.18 4.18 3.12
CA ARG A 41 -3.69 3.25 4.14
C ARG A 41 -2.58 2.39 4.73
N ARG A 42 -1.71 1.83 3.88
CA ARG A 42 -0.54 1.04 4.29
C ARG A 42 0.41 1.87 5.16
N ALA A 43 0.69 3.12 4.79
CA ALA A 43 1.52 4.02 5.58
C ALA A 43 0.93 4.29 6.98
N LEU A 44 -0.37 4.59 7.07
CA LEU A 44 -1.04 4.80 8.36
C LEU A 44 -1.06 3.53 9.22
N ALA A 45 -1.28 2.37 8.62
CA ALA A 45 -1.22 1.10 9.33
C ALA A 45 0.18 0.85 9.90
N LEU A 46 1.24 1.14 9.14
CA LEU A 46 2.62 1.02 9.60
C LEU A 46 2.92 1.98 10.77
N THR A 47 2.44 3.22 10.71
CA THR A 47 2.59 4.17 11.83
C THR A 47 1.93 3.66 13.10
N ARG A 48 0.70 3.12 12.99
CA ARG A 48 -0.01 2.53 14.13
C ARG A 48 0.70 1.30 14.69
N LEU A 49 1.20 0.44 13.81
CA LEU A 49 1.97 -0.74 14.19
C LEU A 49 3.21 -0.36 14.99
N ARG A 50 3.94 0.68 14.56
CA ARG A 50 5.12 1.19 15.27
C ARG A 50 4.77 1.77 16.63
N ALA A 51 3.66 2.51 16.74
CA ALA A 51 3.20 3.03 18.02
C ALA A 51 2.86 1.89 19.00
N ALA A 52 2.07 0.92 18.55
CA ALA A 52 1.71 -0.25 19.34
C ALA A 52 2.96 -1.04 19.79
N ALA A 53 3.96 -1.20 18.91
CA ALA A 53 5.23 -1.82 19.28
C ALA A 53 5.96 -1.06 20.40
N GLY A 54 6.01 0.27 20.31
CA GLY A 54 6.63 1.11 21.34
C GLY A 54 5.88 1.09 22.69
N GLU A 55 4.59 0.80 22.67
CA GLU A 55 3.74 0.64 23.86
C GLU A 55 3.77 -0.77 24.45
N GLY A 56 4.55 -1.69 23.86
CA GLY A 56 4.66 -3.07 24.35
C GLY A 56 3.51 -3.99 23.92
N ALA A 57 2.82 -3.67 22.82
CA ALA A 57 1.72 -4.50 22.31
C ALA A 57 2.15 -5.88 21.78
N PHE A 58 3.45 -6.12 21.65
CA PHE A 58 4.01 -7.42 21.28
C PHE A 58 4.71 -8.04 22.50
N ASP A 59 4.18 -9.17 22.95
CA ASP A 59 4.85 -10.03 23.92
C ASP A 59 5.91 -10.85 23.16
N LEU A 60 7.14 -10.36 23.18
CA LEU A 60 8.27 -11.03 22.52
C LEU A 60 8.90 -12.10 23.42
N ASP A 61 8.59 -12.10 24.72
CA ASP A 61 9.16 -13.02 25.71
C ASP A 61 8.71 -14.47 25.44
N VAL A 62 7.56 -14.65 24.78
CA VAL A 62 7.08 -15.95 24.27
C VAL A 62 8.08 -16.63 23.33
N PHE A 63 8.89 -15.87 22.60
CA PHE A 63 9.92 -16.41 21.70
C PHE A 63 11.24 -16.72 22.41
N GLU A 64 11.38 -16.37 23.69
CA GLU A 64 12.59 -16.65 24.46
C GLU A 64 12.55 -18.03 25.14
N ASP A 65 11.37 -18.66 25.26
CA ASP A 65 11.24 -20.01 25.83
C ASP A 65 11.61 -21.10 24.80
N LYS A 66 12.91 -21.39 24.74
CA LYS A 66 13.49 -22.42 23.86
C LYS A 66 13.04 -23.85 24.18
N ARG A 67 12.31 -24.09 25.28
CA ARG A 67 11.81 -25.43 25.64
C ARG A 67 10.66 -25.87 24.73
N ASP A 68 9.93 -24.93 24.14
CA ASP A 68 8.80 -25.21 23.23
C ASP A 68 9.22 -25.39 21.76
N TYR A 69 10.51 -25.24 21.44
CA TYR A 69 11.03 -25.31 20.06
C TYR A 69 11.25 -26.74 19.56
N ARG A 70 11.28 -27.73 20.47
CA ARG A 70 11.41 -29.15 20.13
C ARG A 70 10.15 -29.90 20.59
N ARG A 71 9.06 -29.75 19.87
CA ARG A 71 7.94 -30.68 19.97
C ARG A 71 7.45 -31.08 18.59
#